data_AF-A0A1C5AD05-F1
#
_entry.id   AF-A0A1C5AD05-F1
#
_cell.length_a   1.000
_cell.length_b   1.000
_cell.length_c   1.000
_cell.angle_alpha   90.00
_cell.angle_beta   90.00
_cell.angle_gamma   90.00
#
_symmetry.space_group_name_H-M   'P 1'
#
loop_
_entity.id
_entity.type
_entity.pdbx_description
1 polymer ?
#
loop_
_entity_poly.entity_id
_entity_poly.type
_entity_poly.pdbx_seq_one_letter_code
_entity_poly.pdbx_strand_id
1 'polypeptide(L)'
;MERRTPLRAMSPKRRQQLAEQGNTNPFSTLTNGTVGRGMSPRLAAPAPKRRPRDTGPAADVVAAVFARDGGRCVRCGGVLTGARGIGWSVQHRRARGAGGTSRPDTNQPHNLIVLCGSATTGCHLHVEQFRVEAREFGWAIRQSDDPALIPVLHAVHGWVLITADGAFANHTPNQQEVNA
;
A
#
# COMPACT_ATOMS: atom_id res chain seq x y z
N MET A 1 -32.69 7.70 11.94
CA MET A 1 -32.33 8.88 11.11
C MET A 1 -32.30 10.10 12.03
N GLU A 2 -31.19 10.35 12.73
CA GLU A 2 -31.02 11.59 13.50
C GLU A 2 -31.11 12.80 12.55
N ARG A 3 -32.06 13.69 12.82
CA ARG A 3 -32.13 14.98 12.14
C ARG A 3 -30.95 15.82 12.63
N ARG A 4 -30.02 16.16 11.72
CA ARG A 4 -28.91 17.07 12.02
C ARG A 4 -29.46 18.39 12.54
N THR A 5 -28.93 18.87 13.66
CA THR A 5 -29.28 20.18 14.23
C THR A 5 -28.94 21.28 13.22
N PRO A 6 -29.88 22.18 12.89
CA PRO A 6 -29.60 23.26 11.94
C PRO A 6 -28.54 24.20 12.52
N LEU A 7 -27.65 24.69 11.65
CA LEU A 7 -26.66 25.70 12.01
C LEU A 7 -27.38 26.94 12.56
N ARG A 8 -26.85 27.49 13.66
CA ARG A 8 -27.38 28.74 14.23
C ARG A 8 -27.21 29.87 13.22
N ALA A 9 -28.26 30.68 13.05
CA ALA A 9 -28.19 31.85 12.19
C ALA A 9 -27.09 32.81 12.66
N MET A 10 -26.31 33.36 11.73
CA MET A 10 -25.27 34.35 12.03
C MET A 10 -25.86 35.57 12.73
N SER A 11 -25.15 36.10 13.72
CA SER A 11 -25.63 37.24 14.52
C SER A 11 -25.78 38.51 13.67
N PRO A 12 -26.72 39.42 14.01
CA PRO A 12 -26.92 40.69 13.30
C PRO A 12 -25.64 41.53 13.23
N LYS A 13 -24.87 41.56 14.32
CA LYS A 13 -23.59 42.27 14.39
C LYS A 13 -22.55 41.74 13.39
N ARG A 14 -22.47 40.41 13.23
CA ARG A 14 -21.57 39.77 12.24
C ARG A 14 -22.03 40.06 10.81
N ARG A 15 -23.34 40.13 10.56
CA ARG A 15 -23.88 40.47 9.23
C ARG A 15 -23.57 41.92 8.85
N GLN A 16 -23.75 42.84 9.79
CA GLN A 16 -23.46 44.26 9.55
C GLN A 16 -21.98 44.47 9.21
N GLN A 17 -21.08 43.82 9.96
CA GLN A 17 -19.64 43.86 9.70
C GLN A 17 -19.25 43.29 8.32
N LEU A 18 -19.91 42.22 7.86
CA LEU A 18 -19.65 41.64 6.53
C LEU A 18 -20.21 42.51 5.40
N ALA A 19 -21.37 43.14 5.61
CA ALA A 19 -21.96 44.08 4.67
C ALA A 19 -21.09 45.33 4.50
N GLU A 20 -20.54 45.87 5.60
CA GLU A 20 -19.54 46.95 5.58
C GLU A 20 -18.27 46.56 4.80
N GLN A 21 -17.94 45.26 4.77
CA GLN A 21 -16.82 44.69 4.00
C GLN A 21 -17.21 44.29 2.56
N GLY A 22 -18.39 44.70 2.08
CA GLY A 22 -18.85 44.48 0.71
C GLY A 22 -19.41 43.09 0.41
N ASN A 23 -19.59 42.24 1.44
CA ASN A 23 -20.22 40.94 1.27
C ASN A 23 -21.74 41.04 1.51
N THR A 24 -22.52 40.95 0.43
CA THR A 24 -23.99 40.99 0.46
C THR A 24 -24.63 39.61 0.58
N ASN A 25 -23.86 38.51 0.61
CA ASN A 25 -24.39 37.16 0.69
C ASN A 25 -24.73 36.77 2.14
N PRO A 26 -26.01 36.49 2.46
CA PRO A 26 -26.46 36.21 3.83
C PRO A 26 -25.99 34.87 4.40
N PHE A 27 -25.45 33.98 3.56
CA PHE A 27 -24.99 32.64 3.95
C PHE A 27 -23.46 32.48 3.91
N SER A 28 -22.73 33.53 3.49
CA SER A 28 -21.27 33.49 3.36
C SER A 28 -20.62 34.41 4.38
N THR A 29 -19.57 33.91 5.05
CA THR A 29 -18.66 34.74 5.86
C THR A 29 -17.43 35.19 5.07
N LEU A 30 -17.29 34.75 3.82
CA LEU A 30 -16.15 35.07 2.97
C LEU A 30 -16.30 36.49 2.46
N THR A 31 -15.39 37.36 2.86
CA THR A 31 -15.21 38.65 2.22
C THR A 31 -14.23 38.46 1.08
N ASN A 32 -14.68 38.76 -0.15
CA ASN A 32 -13.76 38.85 -1.27
C ASN A 32 -12.82 40.01 -0.94
N GLY A 33 -11.59 39.67 -0.54
CA GLY A 33 -10.55 40.66 -0.29
C GLY A 33 -10.47 41.59 -1.50
N THR A 34 -10.74 42.87 -1.25
CA THR A 34 -10.67 44.01 -2.16
C THR A 34 -10.05 43.69 -3.53
N VAL A 35 -10.92 43.70 -4.53
CA VAL A 35 -10.58 43.96 -5.94
C VAL A 35 -9.73 45.24 -5.95
N GLY A 36 -8.42 45.09 -6.15
CA GLY A 36 -7.46 46.18 -5.97
C GLY A 36 -6.00 45.75 -5.82
N ARG A 37 -5.70 44.46 -5.65
CA ARG A 37 -4.36 43.95 -5.98
C ARG A 37 -4.31 43.68 -7.47
N GLY A 38 -3.55 44.50 -8.20
CA GLY A 38 -3.23 44.27 -9.59
C GLY A 38 -2.88 42.80 -9.78
N MET A 39 -3.43 42.18 -10.82
CA MET A 39 -3.08 40.82 -11.22
C MET A 39 -1.56 40.75 -11.29
N SER A 40 -0.94 40.12 -10.29
CA SER A 40 0.46 39.75 -10.39
C SER A 40 0.59 38.98 -11.71
N PRO A 41 1.59 39.28 -12.55
CA PRO A 41 1.82 38.47 -13.74
C PRO A 41 1.81 37.02 -13.28
N ARG A 42 1.00 36.16 -13.94
CA ARG A 42 0.96 34.74 -13.61
C ARG A 42 2.41 34.28 -13.64
N LEU A 43 2.99 34.00 -12.48
CA LEU A 43 4.28 33.34 -12.40
C LEU A 43 4.14 32.11 -13.30
N ALA A 44 5.07 31.98 -14.25
CA ALA A 44 5.07 30.86 -15.19
C ALA A 44 4.82 29.58 -14.40
N ALA A 45 3.91 28.73 -14.88
CA ALA A 45 3.60 27.48 -14.22
C ALA A 45 4.93 26.75 -13.94
N PRO A 46 5.15 26.24 -12.72
CA PRO A 46 6.38 25.53 -12.41
C PRO A 46 6.56 24.40 -13.42
N ALA A 47 7.78 24.24 -13.91
CA ALA A 47 8.13 23.18 -14.84
C ALA A 47 7.56 21.83 -14.34
N PRO A 48 7.05 20.97 -15.23
CA PRO A 48 6.46 19.71 -14.83
C PRO A 48 7.45 18.93 -13.96
N LYS A 49 7.04 18.62 -12.72
CA LYS A 49 7.85 17.78 -11.83
C LYS A 49 8.12 16.47 -12.55
N ARG A 50 9.39 16.04 -12.61
CA ARG A 50 9.76 14.72 -13.12
C ARG A 50 8.89 13.68 -12.42
N ARG A 51 8.31 12.76 -13.22
CA ARG A 51 7.56 11.63 -12.68
C ARG A 51 8.43 10.89 -11.67
N PRO A 52 7.90 10.55 -10.47
CA PRO A 52 8.62 9.69 -9.54
C PRO A 52 9.09 8.43 -10.26
N ARG A 53 10.33 8.00 -10.00
CA ARG A 53 10.84 6.74 -10.55
C ARG A 53 9.96 5.61 -10.05
N ASP A 54 9.62 4.67 -10.94
CA ASP A 54 9.05 3.40 -10.50
C ASP A 54 10.11 2.68 -9.66
N THR A 55 9.78 2.45 -8.39
CA THR A 55 10.67 1.77 -7.43
C THR A 55 10.23 0.31 -7.21
N GLY A 56 9.27 -0.16 -8.01
CA GLY A 56 8.80 -1.54 -8.07
C GLY A 56 9.93 -2.55 -8.29
N PRO A 57 9.69 -3.86 -8.07
CA PRO A 57 10.67 -4.87 -8.43
C PRO A 57 10.82 -4.90 -9.95
N ALA A 58 12.04 -5.14 -10.42
CA ALA A 58 12.34 -5.24 -11.84
C ALA A 58 11.55 -6.39 -12.49
N ALA A 59 11.31 -6.28 -13.80
CA ALA A 59 10.42 -7.18 -14.52
C ALA A 59 10.92 -8.64 -14.53
N ASP A 60 12.24 -8.83 -14.62
CA ASP A 60 12.92 -10.11 -14.53
C ASP A 60 12.75 -10.78 -13.16
N VAL A 61 12.89 -10.02 -12.07
CA VAL A 61 12.62 -10.51 -10.70
C VAL A 61 11.17 -10.97 -10.59
N VAL A 62 10.23 -10.19 -11.13
CA VAL A 62 8.81 -10.53 -11.07
C VAL A 62 8.53 -11.82 -11.83
N ALA A 63 9.13 -11.98 -13.01
CA ALA A 63 9.02 -13.20 -13.79
C ALA A 63 9.60 -14.40 -13.04
N ALA A 64 10.76 -14.24 -12.39
CA ALA A 64 11.38 -15.29 -11.58
C ALA A 64 10.50 -15.71 -10.39
N VAL A 65 9.94 -14.75 -9.65
CA VAL A 65 9.04 -15.03 -8.52
C VAL A 65 7.75 -15.71 -8.99
N PHE A 66 7.16 -15.26 -10.10
CA PHE A 66 5.98 -15.88 -10.67
C PHE A 66 6.24 -17.32 -11.12
N ALA A 67 7.39 -17.57 -11.77
CA ALA A 67 7.80 -18.89 -12.21
C ALA A 67 8.10 -19.82 -11.02
N ARG A 68 8.82 -19.32 -10.00
CA ARG A 68 9.09 -20.03 -8.74
C ARG A 68 7.80 -20.53 -8.09
N ASP A 69 6.80 -19.64 -7.98
CA ASP A 69 5.52 -19.96 -7.36
C ASP A 69 4.58 -20.75 -8.31
N GLY A 70 5.08 -21.19 -9.47
CA GLY A 70 4.34 -22.00 -10.44
C GLY A 70 3.12 -21.31 -11.04
N GLY A 71 3.10 -19.97 -11.05
CA GLY A 71 1.93 -19.18 -11.45
C GLY A 71 0.72 -19.39 -10.53
N ARG A 72 0.94 -19.74 -9.25
CA ARG A 72 -0.12 -20.00 -8.27
C ARG A 72 -0.01 -19.06 -7.08
N CYS A 73 -1.16 -18.67 -6.54
CA CYS A 73 -1.23 -17.87 -5.33
C CYS A 73 -0.58 -18.61 -4.16
N VAL A 74 0.43 -17.99 -3.52
CA VAL A 74 1.14 -18.60 -2.38
C VAL A 74 0.21 -18.95 -1.22
N ARG A 75 -0.85 -18.15 -0.98
CA ARG A 75 -1.80 -18.38 0.11
C ARG A 75 -2.86 -19.46 -0.19
N CYS A 76 -3.53 -19.39 -1.35
CA CYS A 76 -4.68 -20.25 -1.64
C CYS A 76 -4.41 -21.35 -2.68
N GLY A 77 -3.24 -21.36 -3.33
CA GLY A 77 -2.85 -22.35 -4.35
C GLY A 77 -3.56 -22.22 -5.70
N GLY A 78 -4.52 -21.30 -5.81
CA GLY A 78 -5.25 -21.03 -7.05
C GLY A 78 -4.35 -20.51 -8.16
N VAL A 79 -4.62 -20.93 -9.40
CA VAL A 79 -3.88 -20.47 -10.58
C VAL A 79 -4.12 -18.98 -10.80
N LEU A 80 -3.04 -18.23 -10.99
CA LEU A 80 -3.09 -16.80 -11.25
C LEU A 80 -3.46 -16.55 -12.70
N THR A 81 -4.45 -15.69 -12.91
CA THR A 81 -4.96 -15.34 -14.24
C THR A 81 -5.06 -13.82 -14.38
N GLY A 82 -5.11 -13.34 -15.62
CA GLY A 82 -5.21 -11.91 -15.93
C GLY A 82 -3.90 -11.13 -15.71
N ALA A 83 -4.01 -9.81 -15.77
CA ALA A 83 -2.86 -8.91 -15.70
C ALA A 83 -2.38 -8.69 -14.26
N ARG A 84 -1.06 -8.51 -14.10
CA ARG A 84 -0.43 -8.09 -12.84
C ARG A 84 -0.97 -6.72 -12.40
N GLY A 85 -1.25 -6.58 -11.11
CA GLY A 85 -1.88 -5.41 -10.50
C GLY A 85 -3.41 -5.47 -10.48
N ILE A 86 -4.02 -6.42 -11.20
CA ILE A 86 -5.47 -6.61 -11.27
C ILE A 86 -5.86 -8.00 -10.76
N GLY A 87 -5.52 -9.04 -11.53
CA GLY A 87 -5.88 -10.43 -11.20
C GLY A 87 -4.91 -11.08 -10.21
N TRP A 88 -3.69 -10.58 -10.15
CA TRP A 88 -2.66 -11.01 -9.21
C TRP A 88 -1.62 -9.91 -9.03
N SER A 89 -0.83 -9.99 -7.97
CA SER A 89 0.23 -9.03 -7.72
C SER A 89 1.32 -9.62 -6.83
N VAL A 90 2.46 -8.94 -6.80
CA VAL A 90 3.58 -9.29 -5.93
C VAL A 90 3.37 -8.62 -4.59
N GLN A 91 3.34 -9.41 -3.52
CA GLN A 91 3.33 -8.98 -2.14
C GLN A 91 4.76 -8.91 -1.62
N HIS A 92 5.10 -7.79 -1.00
CA HIS A 92 6.29 -7.68 -0.16
C HIS A 92 6.01 -8.35 1.18
N ARG A 93 6.79 -9.38 1.54
CA ARG A 93 6.69 -10.01 2.86
C ARG A 93 7.11 -9.00 3.92
N ARG A 94 8.30 -8.42 3.77
CA ARG A 94 8.72 -7.23 4.52
C ARG A 94 8.34 -6.00 3.73
N ALA A 95 7.36 -5.27 4.26
CA ALA A 95 6.83 -4.06 3.63
C ALA A 95 7.94 -3.05 3.29
N ARG A 96 7.72 -2.27 2.23
CA ARG A 96 8.67 -1.23 1.78
C ARG A 96 8.81 -0.06 2.75
N GLY A 97 7.81 0.17 3.61
CA GLY A 97 7.67 1.40 4.38
C GLY A 97 7.16 2.56 3.54
N ALA A 98 6.62 3.59 4.21
CA ALA A 98 6.18 4.82 3.54
C ALA A 98 7.41 5.66 3.13
N GLY A 99 7.37 6.27 1.94
CA GLY A 99 8.46 7.12 1.42
C GLY A 99 9.53 6.39 0.60
N GLY A 100 9.39 5.07 0.41
CA GLY A 100 10.39 4.24 -0.26
C GLY A 100 11.49 3.81 0.69
N THR A 101 12.21 2.75 0.32
CA THR A 101 13.32 2.20 1.09
C THR A 101 14.53 2.01 0.19
N SER A 102 15.72 2.25 0.73
CA SER A 102 16.99 2.04 0.07
C SER A 102 17.57 0.64 0.31
N ARG A 103 16.88 -0.21 1.07
CA ARG A 103 17.38 -1.56 1.36
C ARG A 103 17.47 -2.39 0.06
N PRO A 104 18.65 -2.95 -0.26
CA PRO A 104 18.91 -3.59 -1.55
C PRO A 104 18.09 -4.87 -1.76
N ASP A 105 17.67 -5.50 -0.67
CA ASP A 105 16.89 -6.74 -0.63
C ASP A 105 15.37 -6.53 -0.71
N THR A 106 14.89 -5.28 -0.66
CA THR A 106 13.45 -4.97 -0.69
C THR A 106 12.74 -5.56 -1.90
N ASN A 107 13.40 -5.49 -3.05
CA ASN A 107 12.88 -5.95 -4.33
C ASN A 107 13.46 -7.30 -4.74
N GLN A 108 14.09 -8.06 -3.82
CA GLN A 108 14.70 -9.34 -4.15
C GLN A 108 13.73 -10.52 -3.94
N PRO A 109 13.91 -11.64 -4.66
CA PRO A 109 12.95 -12.75 -4.68
C PRO A 109 12.53 -13.29 -3.30
N HIS A 110 13.46 -13.38 -2.33
CA HIS A 110 13.18 -13.86 -0.97
C HIS A 110 12.19 -12.99 -0.19
N ASN A 111 12.07 -11.71 -0.55
CA ASN A 111 11.12 -10.79 0.04
C ASN A 111 9.76 -10.72 -0.70
N LEU A 112 9.60 -11.47 -1.79
CA LEU A 112 8.47 -11.36 -2.70
C LEU A 112 7.73 -12.68 -2.83
N ILE A 113 6.40 -12.64 -2.79
CA ILE A 113 5.50 -13.76 -3.11
C ILE A 113 4.40 -13.29 -4.05
N VAL A 114 3.86 -14.18 -4.89
CA VAL A 114 2.68 -13.85 -5.70
C VAL A 114 1.38 -14.22 -5.00
N LEU A 115 0.41 -13.31 -5.03
CA LEU A 115 -0.93 -13.52 -4.48
C LEU A 115 -1.98 -13.15 -5.53
N CYS A 116 -3.14 -13.82 -5.48
CA CYS A 116 -4.28 -13.41 -6.30
C CYS A 116 -4.88 -12.09 -5.79
N GLY A 117 -5.43 -11.33 -6.73
CA GLY A 117 -5.95 -9.97 -6.50
C GLY A 117 -4.87 -8.91 -6.37
N SER A 118 -5.24 -7.81 -5.73
CA SER A 118 -4.41 -6.63 -5.47
C SER A 118 -4.44 -6.26 -3.99
N ALA A 119 -3.75 -5.20 -3.58
CA ALA A 119 -3.86 -4.67 -2.22
C ALA A 119 -5.30 -4.28 -1.80
N THR A 120 -6.27 -4.33 -2.72
CA THR A 120 -7.70 -4.08 -2.47
C THR A 120 -8.62 -5.25 -2.84
N THR A 121 -8.09 -6.39 -3.32
CA THR A 121 -8.90 -7.57 -3.67
C THR A 121 -8.17 -8.90 -3.39
N GLY A 122 -8.92 -9.99 -3.24
CA GLY A 122 -8.35 -11.34 -3.19
C GLY A 122 -7.44 -11.63 -1.98
N CYS A 123 -6.51 -12.58 -2.15
CA CYS A 123 -5.60 -12.99 -1.08
C CYS A 123 -4.59 -11.91 -0.71
N HIS A 124 -4.24 -11.02 -1.63
CA HIS A 124 -3.36 -9.89 -1.30
C HIS A 124 -4.04 -8.94 -0.32
N LEU A 125 -5.30 -8.55 -0.55
CA LEU A 125 -6.06 -7.79 0.46
C LEU A 125 -6.15 -8.53 1.80
N HIS A 126 -6.40 -9.86 1.78
CA HIS A 126 -6.43 -10.65 3.02
C HIS A 126 -5.13 -10.49 3.81
N VAL A 127 -3.97 -10.62 3.16
CA VAL A 127 -2.68 -10.43 3.82
C VAL A 127 -2.53 -9.03 4.41
N GLU A 128 -3.01 -7.99 3.71
CA GLU A 128 -2.93 -6.62 4.23
C GLU A 128 -3.90 -6.34 5.39
N GLN A 129 -5.06 -7.00 5.43
CA GLN A 129 -6.05 -6.83 6.51
C GLN A 129 -5.72 -7.67 7.76
N PHE A 130 -5.24 -8.90 7.56
CA PHE A 130 -5.02 -9.88 8.63
C PHE A 130 -3.52 -10.06 8.91
N ARG A 131 -2.84 -8.96 9.26
CA ARG A 131 -1.37 -8.93 9.42
C ARG A 131 -0.82 -9.78 10.57
N VAL A 132 -1.64 -10.16 11.54
CA VAL A 132 -1.23 -11.07 12.61
C VAL A 132 -1.10 -12.49 12.05
N GLU A 133 -2.19 -13.02 11.49
CA GLU A 133 -2.23 -14.30 10.76
C GLU A 133 -1.16 -14.35 9.65
N ALA A 134 -1.03 -13.29 8.85
CA ALA A 134 -0.04 -13.24 7.78
C ALA A 134 1.40 -13.35 8.29
N ARG A 135 1.69 -12.94 9.55
CA ARG A 135 3.01 -13.14 10.17
C ARG A 135 3.23 -14.56 10.65
N GLU A 136 2.19 -15.20 11.17
CA GLU A 136 2.25 -16.61 11.57
C GLU A 136 2.62 -17.49 10.37
N PHE A 137 2.06 -17.22 9.19
CA PHE A 137 2.33 -17.96 7.95
C PHE A 137 3.49 -17.42 7.11
N GLY A 138 4.18 -16.38 7.59
CA GLY A 138 5.29 -15.75 6.89
C GLY A 138 4.92 -15.04 5.58
N TRP A 139 3.64 -14.82 5.27
CA TRP A 139 3.19 -14.02 4.12
C TRP A 139 3.49 -12.53 4.29
N ALA A 140 3.59 -12.07 5.54
CA ALA A 140 4.12 -10.78 5.93
C ALA A 140 5.10 -10.96 7.10
N ILE A 141 6.14 -10.14 7.20
CA ILE A 141 7.14 -10.23 8.28
C ILE A 141 7.43 -8.84 8.87
N ARG A 142 8.17 -8.79 9.99
CA ARG A 142 8.53 -7.54 10.65
C ARG A 142 9.62 -6.82 9.86
N GLN A 143 9.78 -5.52 10.11
CA GLN A 143 10.83 -4.70 9.49
C GLN A 143 12.24 -5.11 9.88
N SER A 144 12.41 -5.76 11.04
CA SER A 144 13.68 -6.27 11.56
C SER A 144 14.08 -7.62 10.97
N ASP A 145 13.13 -8.34 10.36
CA ASP A 145 13.33 -9.73 9.98
C ASP A 145 14.09 -9.81 8.65
N ASP A 146 14.90 -10.86 8.50
CA ASP A 146 15.50 -11.25 7.23
C ASP A 146 14.51 -12.15 6.46
N PRO A 147 13.99 -11.75 5.29
CA PRO A 147 13.04 -12.55 4.54
C PRO A 147 13.60 -13.92 4.11
N ALA A 148 14.92 -14.07 3.99
CA ALA A 148 15.54 -15.34 3.62
C ALA A 148 15.55 -16.36 4.77
N LEU A 149 15.38 -15.91 6.01
CA LEU A 149 15.41 -16.74 7.22
C LEU A 149 14.03 -17.04 7.80
N ILE A 150 13.00 -16.32 7.37
CA ILE A 150 11.62 -16.57 7.82
C ILE A 150 10.92 -17.51 6.82
N PRO A 151 10.43 -18.69 7.25
CA PRO A 151 9.70 -19.58 6.37
C PRO A 151 8.36 -18.97 5.94
N VAL A 152 7.86 -19.41 4.79
CA VAL A 152 6.53 -19.07 4.28
C VAL A 152 5.72 -20.35 4.09
N LEU A 153 4.46 -20.33 4.50
CA LEU A 153 3.54 -21.40 4.18
C LEU A 153 3.03 -21.21 2.76
N HIS A 154 3.57 -21.99 1.83
CA HIS A 154 3.14 -22.04 0.44
C HIS A 154 2.06 -23.12 0.27
N ALA A 155 0.89 -22.75 -0.25
CA ALA A 155 -0.27 -23.65 -0.37
C ALA A 155 0.02 -24.96 -1.13
N VAL A 156 0.96 -24.94 -2.08
CA VAL A 156 1.37 -26.12 -2.87
C VAL A 156 2.59 -26.84 -2.30
N HIS A 157 3.50 -26.12 -1.63
CA HIS A 157 4.81 -26.66 -1.26
C HIS A 157 4.97 -26.87 0.25
N GLY A 158 3.97 -26.48 1.06
CA GLY A 158 4.07 -26.46 2.51
C GLY A 158 5.01 -25.35 2.99
N TRP A 159 5.65 -25.59 4.14
CA TRP A 159 6.61 -24.65 4.71
C TRP A 159 7.92 -24.68 3.96
N VAL A 160 8.30 -23.53 3.40
CA VAL A 160 9.55 -23.36 2.64
C VAL A 160 10.28 -22.10 3.08
N LEU A 161 11.60 -22.13 3.04
CA LEU A 161 12.42 -20.92 3.00
C LEU A 161 12.54 -20.47 1.55
N ILE A 162 12.61 -19.16 1.33
CA ILE A 162 12.95 -18.60 0.02
C ILE A 162 14.36 -18.05 0.12
N THR A 163 15.29 -18.66 -0.59
CA THR A 163 16.71 -18.28 -0.57
C THR A 163 16.94 -16.98 -1.33
N ALA A 164 18.12 -16.37 -1.14
CA ALA A 164 18.43 -15.06 -1.72
C ALA A 164 18.32 -15.02 -3.26
N ASP A 165 18.70 -16.12 -3.92
CA ASP A 165 18.57 -16.39 -5.36
C ASP A 165 17.14 -16.74 -5.80
N GLY A 166 16.21 -16.89 -4.86
CA GLY A 166 14.80 -17.10 -5.12
C GLY A 166 14.38 -18.56 -5.26
N ALA A 167 15.22 -19.52 -4.92
CA ALA A 167 14.82 -20.93 -4.85
C ALA A 167 14.04 -21.24 -3.55
N PHE A 168 13.30 -22.34 -3.56
CA PHE A 168 12.77 -22.92 -2.33
C PHE A 168 13.84 -23.80 -1.67
N ALA A 169 14.00 -23.63 -0.37
CA ALA A 169 14.72 -24.57 0.48
C ALA A 169 13.74 -25.18 1.49
N ASN A 170 13.91 -26.47 1.79
CA ASN A 170 13.07 -27.14 2.77
C ASN A 170 13.27 -26.50 4.15
N HIS A 171 12.18 -26.02 4.76
CA HIS A 171 12.18 -25.71 6.18
C HIS A 171 11.96 -27.02 6.92
N THR A 172 13.02 -27.61 7.49
CA THR A 172 12.85 -28.72 8.43
C THR A 172 12.54 -28.11 9.79
N PRO A 173 11.32 -28.26 10.35
CA PRO A 173 11.09 -27.88 11.73
C PRO A 173 12.02 -28.75 12.59
N ASN A 174 12.80 -28.14 13.47
CA ASN A 174 13.63 -28.87 14.42
C ASN A 174 12.71 -29.84 15.18
N GLN A 175 12.97 -31.15 15.13
CA GLN A 175 12.10 -32.19 15.72
C GLN A 175 12.11 -32.21 17.27
N GLN A 176 12.44 -31.10 17.92
CA GLN A 176 12.69 -31.04 19.37
C GLN A 176 11.49 -30.55 20.21
N GLU A 177 10.32 -30.30 19.63
CA GLU A 177 9.13 -29.85 20.39
C GLU A 177 7.92 -30.80 20.27
N VAL A 178 8.14 -32.10 20.03
CA VAL A 178 7.06 -33.11 20.06
C VAL A 178 7.00 -33.93 21.35
N ASN A 179 7.81 -33.59 22.37
CA ASN A 179 7.76 -34.23 23.69
C ASN A 179 7.85 -33.17 24.80
N ALA A 180 6.75 -32.45 25.05
CA ALA A 180 6.51 -31.73 26.31
C ALA A 180 5.04 -31.91 26.71
#